data_AF-A0A1I4NXR6-F1
#
_entry.id   AF-A0A1I4NXR6-F1
#
_cell.length_a   1.000
_cell.length_b   1.000
_cell.length_c   1.000
_cell.angle_alpha   90.00
_cell.angle_beta   90.00
_cell.angle_gamma   90.00
#
_symmetry.space_group_name_H-M   'P 1'
#
loop_
_entity.id
_entity.type
_entity.pdbx_description
1 polymer ?
#
loop_
_entity_poly.entity_id
_entity_poly.type
_entity_poly.pdbx_seq_one_letter_code
_entity_poly.pdbx_strand_id
1 'polypeptide(L)'
;MSDKSLKGAFEQWEYLSASADEKIAYERRLKQIMDAAAKDKEYELRVQDAEKEGMEKGKHENKQAVAASMVEEDFDIETIVRLTGLDMETVQQIKENQE
;
A
#
# COMPACT_ATOMS: atom_id res chain seq x y z
N MET A 1 -11.46 -19.34 -37.59
CA MET A 1 -11.27 -20.74 -37.15
C MET A 1 -11.28 -20.75 -35.63
N SER A 2 -12.23 -21.46 -35.01
CA SER A 2 -12.52 -21.41 -33.56
C SER A 2 -12.35 -22.78 -32.89
N ASP A 3 -11.26 -23.46 -33.20
CA ASP A 3 -10.87 -24.71 -32.53
C ASP A 3 -9.67 -24.43 -31.62
N LYS A 4 -9.89 -24.56 -30.30
CA LYS A 4 -8.86 -24.31 -29.27
C LYS A 4 -7.68 -25.27 -29.40
N SER A 5 -7.90 -26.50 -29.87
CA SER A 5 -6.85 -27.50 -30.07
C SER A 5 -5.95 -27.13 -31.25
N LEU A 6 -6.57 -26.64 -32.33
CA LEU A 6 -5.85 -26.16 -33.52
C LEU A 6 -5.01 -24.92 -33.18
N LYS A 7 -5.55 -23.99 -32.39
CA LYS A 7 -4.83 -22.79 -31.94
C LYS A 7 -3.58 -23.14 -31.12
N GLY A 8 -3.70 -24.04 -30.14
CA GLY A 8 -2.57 -24.46 -29.32
C GLY A 8 -1.49 -25.21 -30.12
N ALA A 9 -1.88 -26.02 -31.11
CA ALA A 9 -0.94 -26.70 -32.00
C ALA A 9 -0.16 -25.71 -32.90
N PHE A 10 -0.82 -24.66 -33.41
CA PHE A 10 -0.16 -23.61 -34.17
C PHE A 10 0.80 -22.78 -33.31
N GLU A 11 0.41 -22.38 -32.10
CA GLU A 11 1.28 -21.64 -31.16
C GLU A 11 2.52 -22.46 -30.78
N GLN A 12 2.37 -23.77 -30.55
CA GLN A 12 3.52 -24.65 -30.29
C GLN A 12 4.38 -24.87 -31.52
N TRP A 13 3.80 -25.06 -32.70
CA TRP A 13 4.56 -25.23 -33.93
C TRP A 13 5.35 -23.96 -34.27
N GLU A 14 4.73 -22.79 -34.16
CA GLU A 14 5.39 -21.49 -34.34
C GLU A 14 6.57 -21.32 -33.37
N TYR A 15 6.37 -21.64 -32.09
CA TYR A 15 7.44 -21.63 -31.09
C TYR A 15 8.57 -22.66 -31.36
N LEU A 16 8.24 -23.86 -31.83
CA LEU A 16 9.23 -24.90 -32.16
C LEU A 16 9.98 -24.60 -33.46
N SER A 17 9.32 -23.94 -34.41
CA SER A 17 9.87 -23.55 -35.71
C SER A 17 10.69 -22.25 -35.67
N ALA A 18 10.52 -21.43 -34.64
CA ALA A 18 11.25 -20.19 -34.45
C ALA A 18 12.76 -20.42 -34.27
N SER A 19 13.54 -19.61 -34.97
CA SER A 19 14.99 -19.53 -34.81
C SER A 19 15.37 -19.04 -33.41
N ALA A 20 16.63 -19.26 -33.02
CA ALA A 20 17.14 -18.77 -31.73
C ALA A 20 16.99 -17.25 -31.61
N ASP A 21 17.21 -16.50 -32.70
CA ASP A 21 17.09 -15.04 -32.70
C ASP A 21 15.64 -14.57 -32.53
N GLU A 22 14.68 -15.25 -33.14
CA GLU A 22 13.24 -14.94 -32.98
C GLU A 22 12.75 -15.20 -31.55
N LYS A 23 13.22 -16.30 -30.93
CA LYS A 23 12.92 -16.59 -29.52
C LYS A 23 13.49 -15.52 -28.60
N ILE A 24 14.74 -15.12 -28.80
CA ILE A 24 15.38 -14.06 -28.02
C ILE A 24 14.64 -12.72 -28.21
N ALA A 25 14.21 -12.39 -29.43
CA ALA A 25 13.44 -11.18 -29.69
C ALA A 25 12.09 -11.18 -28.97
N TYR A 26 11.39 -12.32 -28.98
CA TYR A 26 10.13 -12.50 -28.27
C TYR A 26 10.32 -12.36 -26.75
N GLU A 27 11.29 -13.06 -26.17
CA GLU A 27 11.58 -13.02 -24.73
C GLU A 27 11.97 -11.61 -24.27
N ARG A 28 12.77 -10.88 -25.07
CA ARG A 28 13.12 -9.49 -24.78
C ARG A 28 11.88 -8.59 -24.75
N ARG A 29 10.96 -8.75 -25.70
CA ARG A 29 9.71 -7.99 -25.73
C ARG A 29 8.83 -8.34 -24.53
N LEU A 30 8.70 -9.63 -24.21
CA LEU A 30 7.94 -10.08 -23.04
C LEU A 30 8.51 -9.49 -21.75
N LYS A 31 9.84 -9.50 -21.61
CA LYS A 31 10.53 -8.85 -20.49
C LYS A 31 10.20 -7.37 -20.38
N GLN A 32 10.27 -6.62 -21.49
CA GLN A 32 9.93 -5.19 -21.49
C GLN A 32 8.50 -4.93 -21.05
N ILE A 33 7.55 -5.76 -21.47
CA ILE A 33 6.15 -5.67 -21.04
C ILE A 33 6.03 -5.94 -19.54
N MET A 34 6.69 -6.97 -19.04
CA MET A 34 6.67 -7.33 -17.62
C MET A 34 7.33 -6.27 -16.74
N ASP A 35 8.48 -5.71 -17.15
CA ASP A 35 9.18 -4.66 -16.42
C ASP A 35 8.32 -3.38 -16.35
N ALA A 36 7.62 -3.03 -17.44
CA ALA A 36 6.68 -1.90 -17.46
C ALA A 36 5.49 -2.15 -16.52
N ALA A 37 4.87 -3.33 -16.60
CA ALA A 37 3.75 -3.70 -15.73
C ALA A 37 4.16 -3.76 -14.25
N ALA A 38 5.37 -4.26 -13.95
CA ALA A 38 5.91 -4.30 -12.61
C ALA A 38 6.12 -2.89 -12.04
N LYS A 39 6.66 -1.96 -12.85
CA LYS A 39 6.84 -0.56 -12.45
C LYS A 39 5.52 0.12 -12.10
N ASP A 40 4.49 -0.09 -12.91
CA ASP A 40 3.16 0.48 -12.66
C ASP A 40 2.55 -0.11 -11.37
N LYS A 41 2.71 -1.43 -11.18
CA LYS A 41 2.21 -2.10 -9.97
C LYS A 41 2.94 -1.67 -8.71
N GLU A 42 4.25 -1.50 -8.77
CA GLU A 42 5.07 -1.00 -7.66
C GLU A 42 4.65 0.43 -7.28
N TYR A 43 4.37 1.29 -8.27
CA TYR A 43 3.86 2.63 -8.02
C TYR A 43 2.52 2.60 -7.29
N GLU A 44 1.57 1.79 -7.75
CA GLU A 44 0.25 1.63 -7.13
C GLU A 44 0.38 1.18 -5.66
N LEU A 45 1.19 0.16 -5.40
CA LEU A 45 1.41 -0.35 -4.04
C LEU A 45 2.05 0.72 -3.14
N ARG A 46 3.03 1.46 -3.65
CA ARG A 46 3.66 2.54 -2.88
C ARG A 46 2.69 3.66 -2.53
N VAL A 47 1.79 4.02 -3.44
CA VAL A 47 0.73 5.01 -3.16
C VAL A 47 -0.22 4.47 -2.09
N GLN A 48 -0.66 3.21 -2.22
CA GLN A 48 -1.55 2.57 -1.26
C GLN A 48 -0.93 2.52 0.15
N ASP A 49 0.34 2.15 0.26
CA ASP A 49 1.07 2.11 1.53
C ASP A 49 1.20 3.52 2.13
N ALA A 50 1.51 4.53 1.32
CA ALA A 50 1.61 5.91 1.75
C ALA A 50 0.26 6.47 2.23
N GLU A 51 -0.84 6.16 1.54
CA GLU A 51 -2.19 6.54 1.98
C GLU A 51 -2.56 5.89 3.31
N LYS A 52 -2.25 4.61 3.48
CA LYS A 52 -2.49 3.87 4.73
C LYS A 52 -1.68 4.47 5.88
N GLU A 53 -0.39 4.73 5.66
CA GLU A 53 0.47 5.36 6.67
C GLU A 53 -0.03 6.76 7.03
N GLY A 54 -0.40 7.57 6.04
CA GLY A 54 -0.98 8.89 6.25
C GLY A 54 -2.28 8.85 7.04
N MET A 55 -3.15 7.89 6.77
CA MET A 55 -4.40 7.72 7.50
C MET A 55 -4.17 7.32 8.96
N GLU A 56 -3.24 6.39 9.23
CA GLU A 56 -2.91 5.98 10.59
C GLU A 56 -2.24 7.10 11.39
N LYS A 57 -1.31 7.86 10.77
CA LYS A 57 -0.74 9.08 11.38
C LYS A 57 -1.81 10.11 11.69
N GLY A 58 -2.69 10.42 10.73
CA GLY A 58 -3.77 11.38 10.93
C GLY A 58 -4.74 10.98 12.03
N LYS A 59 -5.08 9.68 12.16
CA LYS A 59 -5.89 9.18 13.29
C LYS A 59 -5.17 9.38 14.62
N HIS A 60 -3.88 9.10 14.68
CA HIS A 60 -3.09 9.24 15.90
C HIS A 60 -2.95 10.71 16.32
N GLU A 61 -2.58 11.58 15.38
CA GLU A 61 -2.49 13.04 15.62
C GLU A 61 -3.85 13.61 16.05
N ASN A 62 -4.95 13.18 15.43
CA ASN A 62 -6.29 13.60 15.83
C ASN A 62 -6.66 13.14 17.25
N LYS A 63 -6.30 11.91 17.65
CA LYS A 63 -6.50 11.44 19.03
C LYS A 63 -5.75 12.31 20.04
N GLN A 64 -4.51 12.69 19.71
CA GLN A 64 -3.71 13.58 20.57
C GLN A 64 -4.30 14.99 20.64
N ALA A 65 -4.76 15.54 19.51
CA ALA A 65 -5.42 16.85 19.49
C ALA A 65 -6.74 16.87 20.30
N VAL A 66 -7.54 15.80 20.21
CA VAL A 66 -8.74 15.64 21.03
C VAL A 66 -8.38 15.51 22.50
N ALA A 67 -7.37 14.70 22.86
CA ALA A 67 -6.91 14.60 24.24
C ALA A 67 -6.44 15.96 24.80
N ALA A 68 -5.67 16.72 24.03
CA ALA A 68 -5.21 18.06 24.40
C ALA A 68 -6.38 19.03 24.64
N SER A 69 -7.42 18.97 23.81
CA SER A 69 -8.64 19.77 24.00
C SER A 69 -9.39 19.36 25.27
N MET A 70 -9.46 18.06 25.57
CA MET A 70 -10.08 17.55 26.80
C MET A 70 -9.29 17.91 28.05
N VAL A 71 -7.96 17.96 27.98
CA VAL A 71 -7.12 18.45 29.09
C VAL A 71 -7.40 19.93 29.35
N GLU A 72 -7.51 20.75 28.31
CA GLU A 72 -7.88 22.18 28.44
C GLU A 72 -9.27 22.38 29.07
N GLU A 73 -10.19 21.43 28.86
CA GLU A 73 -11.52 21.41 29.48
C GLU A 73 -11.53 20.72 30.87
N ASP A 74 -10.37 20.48 31.49
CA ASP A 74 -10.21 19.89 32.83
C ASP A 74 -10.83 18.48 33.00
N PHE A 75 -10.92 17.69 31.93
CA PHE A 75 -11.33 16.29 32.04
C PHE A 75 -10.30 15.45 32.81
N ASP A 76 -10.77 14.45 33.55
CA ASP A 76 -9.90 13.51 34.24
C ASP A 76 -9.16 12.59 33.26
N ILE A 77 -7.93 12.23 33.63
CA ILE A 77 -7.02 11.47 32.77
C ILE A 77 -7.59 10.09 32.41
N GLU A 78 -8.31 9.43 33.33
CA GLU A 78 -8.93 8.13 33.09
C GLU A 78 -10.02 8.21 32.00
N THR A 79 -10.83 9.27 32.02
CA THR A 79 -11.84 9.54 30.99
C THR A 79 -11.19 9.80 29.63
N ILE A 80 -10.10 10.58 29.58
CA ILE A 80 -9.39 10.87 28.33
C ILE A 80 -8.78 9.60 27.72
N VAL A 81 -8.10 8.78 28.52
CA VAL A 81 -7.56 7.47 28.12
C VAL A 81 -8.67 6.59 27.56
N ARG A 82 -9.80 6.49 28.25
CA ARG A 82 -10.93 5.65 27.84
C ARG A 82 -11.56 6.09 26.51
N LEU A 83 -11.67 7.40 26.27
CA LEU A 83 -12.37 7.93 25.09
C LEU A 83 -11.46 8.04 23.85
N THR A 84 -10.19 8.42 24.04
CA THR A 84 -9.23 8.56 22.93
C THR A 84 -8.51 7.25 22.61
N GLY A 85 -8.46 6.33 23.57
CA GLY A 85 -7.70 5.08 23.48
C GLY A 85 -6.19 5.30 23.46
N LEU A 86 -5.71 6.46 23.90
CA LEU A 86 -4.30 6.72 24.20
C LEU A 86 -3.94 6.08 25.54
N ASP A 87 -2.66 5.77 25.73
CA ASP A 87 -2.17 5.29 27.01
C ASP A 87 -2.05 6.42 28.05
N MET A 88 -1.98 6.04 29.33
CA MET A 88 -1.92 6.99 30.45
C MET A 88 -0.69 7.90 30.39
N GLU A 89 0.46 7.38 29.95
CA GLU A 89 1.72 8.12 29.88
C GLU A 89 1.64 9.21 28.81
N THR A 90 1.10 8.90 27.64
CA THR A 90 0.88 9.87 26.56
C THR A 90 -0.06 11.00 26.99
N VAL A 91 -1.16 10.69 27.68
CA VAL A 91 -2.08 11.73 28.17
C VAL A 91 -1.43 12.61 29.25
N GLN A 92 -0.63 12.00 30.14
CA GLN A 92 0.12 12.74 31.15
C GLN A 92 1.14 13.69 30.51
N GLN A 93 1.88 13.25 29.49
CA GLN A 93 2.80 14.10 28.74
C GLN A 93 2.08 15.26 28.02
N ILE A 94 0.90 15.02 27.45
CA ILE A 94 0.09 16.09 26.82
C ILE A 94 -0.25 17.15 27.87
N LYS A 95 -0.67 16.73 29.06
CA LYS A 95 -1.00 17.63 30.16
C LYS A 95 0.22 18.44 30.63
N GLU A 96 1.36 17.77 30.85
CA GLU A 96 2.61 18.42 31.27
C GLU A 96 3.16 19.41 30.24
N ASN A 97 2.89 19.20 28.94
CA ASN A 97 3.29 20.11 27.87
C ASN A 97 2.37 21.33 27.72
N GLN A 98 1.18 21.32 28.35
CA GLN A 98 0.20 22.42 28.31
C GLN A 98 0.20 23.28 29.59
N GLU A 99 0.80 22.81 30.69
CA GLU A 99 1.04 23.56 31.94
C GLU A 99 2.24 24.52 31.82
#